data_AF-A0A6A6HRZ9-F1
#
_entry.id   AF-A0A6A6HRZ9-F1
#
_cell.length_a   1.000
_cell.length_b   1.000
_cell.length_c   1.000
_cell.angle_alpha   90.00
_cell.angle_beta   90.00
_cell.angle_gamma   90.00
#
_symmetry.space_group_name_H-M   'P 1'
#
loop_
_entity.id
_entity.type
_entity.pdbx_description
1 polymer ?
#
loop_
_entity_poly.entity_id
_entity_poly.type
_entity_poly.pdbx_seq_one_letter_code
_entity_poly.pdbx_strand_id
1 'polypeptide(L)'
;KFRVTYAAMVSLYLSRHLTNPDDIIRAFQGMANALTSGFGASLWGLPHRAFRWSLSWESWGSVTARPGFPSWSWAGWVNSGNYDLMDNR
;
A
#
# COMPACT_ATOMS: atom_id res chain seq x y z
N LYS A 1 10.78 -5.61 12.75
CA LYS A 1 11.26 -5.96 11.39
C LYS A 1 10.11 -5.98 10.38
N PHE A 2 9.16 -6.92 10.46
CA PHE A 2 8.02 -7.03 9.51
C PHE A 2 7.27 -5.70 9.26
N ARG A 3 6.89 -4.95 10.30
CA ARG A 3 6.17 -3.67 10.16
C ARG A 3 6.89 -2.66 9.26
N VAL A 4 8.20 -2.49 9.46
CA VAL A 4 9.02 -1.53 8.70
C VAL A 4 9.13 -1.97 7.25
N THR A 5 9.37 -3.26 7.02
CA THR A 5 9.40 -3.86 5.68
C THR A 5 8.06 -3.68 4.95
N TYR A 6 6.94 -3.95 5.63
CA TYR A 6 5.61 -3.77 5.08
C TYR A 6 5.32 -2.30 4.72
N ALA A 7 5.63 -1.36 5.62
CA ALA A 7 5.42 0.07 5.36
C ALA A 7 6.23 0.53 4.14
N ALA A 8 7.51 0.12 4.04
CA ALA A 8 8.34 0.42 2.88
C ALA A 8 7.78 -0.18 1.58
N MET A 9 7.28 -1.43 1.63
CA MET A 9 6.64 -2.07 0.47
C MET A 9 5.41 -1.30 0.00
N VAL A 10 4.54 -0.86 0.91
CA VAL A 10 3.36 -0.05 0.57
C VAL A 10 3.77 1.28 -0.05
N SER A 11 4.72 2.01 0.55
CA SER A 11 5.17 3.30 0.01
C SER A 11 5.79 3.16 -1.39
N LEU A 12 6.67 2.18 -1.60
CA LEU A 12 7.28 1.90 -2.90
C LEU A 12 6.27 1.40 -3.93
N TYR A 13 5.19 0.74 -3.49
CA TYR A 13 4.16 0.26 -4.40
C TYR A 13 3.24 1.40 -4.85
N LEU A 14 2.85 2.27 -3.91
CA LEU A 14 2.00 3.43 -4.19
C LEU A 14 2.70 4.55 -4.96
N SER A 15 4.03 4.57 -5.03
CA SER A 15 4.76 5.49 -5.90
C SER A 15 4.80 5.06 -7.37
N ARG A 16 4.34 3.85 -7.69
CA ARG A 16 4.33 3.34 -9.07
C ARG A 16 3.05 3.75 -9.81
N HIS A 17 3.18 3.91 -11.12
CA HIS A 17 2.04 3.97 -12.01
C HIS A 17 1.47 2.56 -12.23
N LEU A 18 0.30 2.30 -11.64
CA LEU A 18 -0.38 1.01 -11.76
C LEU A 18 -1.07 0.91 -13.12
N THR A 19 -0.74 -0.14 -13.89
CA THR A 19 -1.37 -0.40 -15.20
C THR A 19 -2.84 -0.79 -15.06
N ASN A 20 -3.17 -1.56 -14.01
CA ASN A 20 -4.53 -1.95 -13.69
C ASN A 20 -4.88 -1.51 -12.26
N PRO A 21 -5.64 -0.42 -12.07
CA PRO A 21 -6.03 0.06 -10.75
C PRO A 21 -6.84 -0.94 -9.90
N ASP A 22 -7.55 -1.87 -10.55
CA ASP A 22 -8.51 -2.76 -9.89
C ASP A 22 -7.85 -4.02 -9.28
N ASP A 23 -6.66 -4.39 -9.77
CA ASP A 23 -5.92 -5.54 -9.25
C ASP A 23 -4.91 -5.18 -8.14
N ILE A 24 -4.90 -3.92 -7.70
CA ILE A 24 -3.94 -3.35 -6.74
C ILE A 24 -3.66 -4.24 -5.52
N ILE A 25 -4.69 -4.88 -4.94
CA ILE A 25 -4.53 -5.78 -3.80
C ILE A 25 -3.87 -7.10 -4.22
N ARG A 26 -4.31 -7.69 -5.34
CA ARG A 26 -3.78 -8.97 -5.83
C ARG A 26 -2.34 -8.82 -6.29
N ALA A 27 -2.05 -7.75 -7.02
CA ALA A 27 -0.71 -7.41 -7.48
C ALA A 27 0.24 -7.12 -6.30
N PHE A 28 -0.20 -6.33 -5.31
CA PHE A 28 0.58 -6.12 -4.09
C PHE A 28 0.85 -7.42 -3.34
N GLN A 29 -0.17 -8.26 -3.17
CA GLN A 29 -0.04 -9.53 -2.44
C GLN A 29 0.93 -10.49 -3.14
N GLY A 30 0.89 -10.57 -4.48
CA GLY A 30 1.86 -11.34 -5.26
C GLY A 30 3.30 -10.88 -5.03
N MET A 31 3.53 -9.56 -5.13
CA MET A 31 4.83 -8.95 -4.85
C MET A 31 5.28 -9.21 -3.39
N ALA A 32 4.41 -8.97 -2.41
CA ALA A 32 4.75 -9.12 -1.00
C ALA A 32 5.09 -10.57 -0.64
N ASN A 33 4.34 -11.55 -1.17
CA ASN A 33 4.64 -12.96 -0.98
C ASN A 33 5.98 -13.38 -1.62
N ALA A 34 6.36 -12.78 -2.75
CA ALA A 34 7.65 -13.04 -3.39
C ALA A 34 8.82 -12.42 -2.64
N LEU A 35 8.63 -11.24 -2.03
CA LEU A 35 9.71 -10.47 -1.40
C LEU A 35 9.89 -10.73 0.11
N THR A 36 8.87 -11.25 0.81
CA THR A 36 8.98 -11.52 2.24
C THR A 36 8.35 -12.85 2.63
N SER A 37 9.16 -13.70 3.26
CA SER A 37 8.69 -14.92 3.89
C SER A 37 7.71 -14.59 5.01
N GLY A 38 6.46 -15.07 4.90
CA GLY A 38 5.45 -14.92 5.95
C GLY A 38 4.69 -13.60 5.93
N PHE A 39 4.49 -12.98 4.74
CA PHE A 39 3.44 -11.98 4.55
C PHE A 39 2.06 -12.58 4.85
N GLY A 40 1.76 -13.70 4.19
CA GLY A 40 0.58 -14.53 4.48
C GLY A 40 -0.73 -13.84 4.11
N ALA A 41 -1.77 -14.11 4.90
CA ALA A 41 -3.10 -13.56 4.68
C ALA A 41 -3.15 -12.06 5.02
N SER A 42 -3.83 -11.31 4.14
CA SER A 42 -4.09 -9.89 4.32
C SER A 42 -5.53 -9.57 3.97
N LEU A 43 -6.09 -8.58 4.66
CA LEU A 43 -7.41 -8.04 4.39
C LEU A 43 -7.25 -6.67 3.74
N TRP A 44 -7.70 -6.52 2.49
CA TRP A 44 -7.55 -5.27 1.72
C TRP A 44 -6.12 -4.72 1.73
N GLY A 45 -5.12 -5.60 1.60
CA GLY A 45 -3.70 -5.24 1.61
C GLY A 45 -3.09 -5.07 3.00
N LEU A 46 -3.88 -5.15 4.07
CA LEU A 46 -3.44 -5.07 5.46
C LEU A 46 -3.14 -6.47 6.02
N PRO A 47 -1.88 -6.81 6.34
CA PRO A 47 -1.51 -8.15 6.80
C PRO A 47 -2.08 -8.43 8.20
N HIS A 48 -2.69 -9.61 8.41
CA HIS A 48 -3.34 -9.97 9.69
C HIS A 48 -2.40 -9.82 10.89
N ARG A 49 -1.15 -10.26 10.75
CA ARG A 49 -0.13 -10.22 11.82
C ARG A 49 0.28 -8.81 12.26
N ALA A 50 -0.01 -7.79 11.45
CA ALA A 50 0.30 -6.40 11.75
C ALA A 50 -0.90 -5.48 11.51
N PHE A 51 -2.12 -6.03 11.51
CA PHE A 51 -3.35 -5.35 11.09
C PHE A 51 -3.55 -4.01 11.81
N ARG A 52 -3.41 -4.02 13.14
CA ARG A 52 -3.52 -2.81 13.98
C ARG A 52 -2.55 -1.71 13.56
N TRP A 53 -1.33 -2.07 13.20
CA TRP A 53 -0.30 -1.10 12.78
C TRP A 53 -0.51 -0.64 11.34
N SER A 54 -0.96 -1.55 10.47
CA SER A 54 -1.22 -1.22 9.07
C SER A 54 -2.47 -0.35 8.88
N LEU A 55 -3.40 -0.36 9.84
CA LEU A 55 -4.52 0.58 9.90
C LEU A 55 -4.07 2.02 10.19
N SER A 56 -2.91 2.20 10.82
CA SER A 56 -2.33 3.52 11.07
C SER A 56 -1.58 4.08 9.86
N TRP A 57 -1.82 3.52 8.66
CA TRP A 57 -1.29 4.10 7.43
C TRP A 57 -1.95 5.45 7.19
N GLU A 58 -1.16 6.40 6.69
CA GLU A 58 -1.60 7.71 6.29
C GLU A 58 -1.01 8.07 4.92
N SER A 59 -1.77 8.85 4.16
CA SER A 59 -1.32 9.39 2.88
C SER A 59 -0.55 10.69 3.08
N TRP A 60 0.32 11.00 2.12
CA TRP A 60 1.04 12.27 2.07
C TRP A 60 0.54 13.09 0.88
N GLY A 61 0.15 14.33 1.14
CA GLY A 61 -0.35 15.24 0.10
C GLY A 61 -1.81 15.01 -0.28
N SER A 62 -2.17 15.47 -1.50
CA SER A 62 -3.55 15.38 -1.99
C SER A 62 -3.86 13.96 -2.46
N VAL A 63 -4.91 13.37 -1.88
CA VAL A 63 -5.41 12.06 -2.27
C VAL A 63 -6.86 12.12 -2.75
N THR A 64 -7.19 11.25 -3.69
CA THR A 64 -8.57 11.01 -4.12
C THR A 64 -8.99 9.60 -3.78
N ALA A 65 -10.28 9.41 -3.49
CA ALA A 65 -10.82 8.09 -3.17
C ALA A 65 -10.78 7.17 -4.40
N ARG A 66 -10.36 5.93 -4.20
CA ARG A 66 -10.41 4.86 -5.20
C ARG A 66 -11.76 4.13 -5.06
N PRO A 67 -12.67 4.22 -6.05
CA PRO A 67 -13.95 3.53 -5.98
C PRO A 67 -13.78 2.01 -5.83
N GLY A 68 -14.64 1.38 -5.04
CA GLY A 68 -14.63 -0.07 -4.82
C GLY A 68 -13.67 -0.58 -3.73
N PHE A 69 -12.93 0.32 -3.06
CA PHE A 69 -12.01 -0.02 -1.98
C PHE A 69 -12.41 0.66 -0.66
N PRO A 70 -12.12 0.04 0.50
CA PRO A 70 -12.46 0.62 1.78
C PRO A 70 -11.57 1.82 2.13
N SER A 71 -12.17 2.87 2.70
CA SER A 71 -11.49 4.10 3.11
C SER A 71 -10.43 3.89 4.20
N TRP A 72 -10.54 2.82 4.99
CA TRP A 72 -9.58 2.49 6.05
C TRP A 72 -8.35 1.71 5.56
N SER A 73 -8.27 1.38 4.26
CA SER A 73 -7.08 0.78 3.66
C SER A 73 -6.33 1.81 2.80
N TRP A 74 -5.01 1.67 2.75
CA TRP A 74 -4.16 2.40 1.81
C TRP A 74 -4.58 2.21 0.35
N ALA A 75 -5.17 1.06 0.01
CA ALA A 75 -5.65 0.78 -1.34
C ALA A 75 -6.84 1.64 -1.76
N GLY A 76 -7.55 2.22 -0.78
CA GLY A 76 -8.69 3.12 -0.97
C GLY A 76 -8.31 4.49 -1.54
N TRP A 77 -7.04 4.75 -1.80
CA TRP A 77 -6.57 6.10 -2.13
C TRP A 77 -5.66 6.12 -3.36
N VAL A 78 -5.70 7.23 -4.09
CA VAL A 78 -4.81 7.56 -5.21
C VAL A 78 -4.08 8.84 -4.85
N ASN A 79 -2.75 8.81 -4.81
CA ASN A 79 -1.94 10.02 -4.63
C ASN A 79 -1.99 10.85 -5.90
N SER A 80 -2.44 12.10 -5.78
CA SER A 80 -2.55 13.05 -6.90
C SER A 80 -1.27 13.88 -7.10
N GLY A 81 -0.23 13.63 -6.30
CA GLY A 81 1.01 14.42 -6.32
C GLY A 81 2.00 13.93 -7.36
N ASN A 82 2.63 14.87 -8.08
CA ASN A 82 3.88 14.62 -8.79
C ASN A 82 4.88 14.00 -7.80
N TYR A 83 5.39 12.82 -8.15
CA TYR A 83 6.35 12.03 -7.37
C TYR A 83 7.70 12.74 -7.11
N ASP A 84 7.90 13.95 -7.66
CA ASP A 84 9.09 14.80 -7.53
C ASP A 84 9.44 15.20 -6.08
N LEU A 85 8.52 15.06 -5.12
CA LEU A 85 8.78 15.44 -3.73
C LEU A 85 9.39 14.30 -2.88
N MET A 86 9.59 13.11 -3.44
CA MET A 86 10.19 11.96 -2.74
C MET A 86 11.72 11.84 -2.93
N ASP A 87 12.36 12.72 -3.73
CA ASP A 87 13.81 12.69 -4.00
C ASP A 87 14.67 13.52 -3.02
N ASN A 88 14.09 14.03 -1.91
CA ASN A 88 14.82 14.96 -1.05
C ASN A 88 14.79 14.65 0.45
N ARG A 89 14.56 13.39 0.86
CA ARG A 89 14.78 12.93 2.24
C ARG A 89 15.17 11.46 2.34
#